data_AF-A0A1Q8JCC0-F1
#
_entry.id   AF-A0A1Q8JCC0-F1
#
_cell.length_a   1.000
_cell.length_b   1.000
_cell.length_c   1.000
_cell.angle_alpha   90.00
_cell.angle_beta   90.00
_cell.angle_gamma   90.00
#
_symmetry.space_group_name_H-M   'P 1'
#
loop_
_entity.id
_entity.type
_entity.pdbx_description
1 polymer ?
#
loop_
_entity_poly.entity_id
_entity_poly.type
_entity_poly.pdbx_seq_one_letter_code
_entity_poly.pdbx_strand_id
1 'polypeptide(L)'
;MTQSISPAQNTVADPGSPSTAIRAHITAALHRLNDLHGPDAIADRLHRLGIRGVCGDPGRCAIANYLTALTGLDPYAVLYVDHLGWDLWAPGDPDTRPAIAPMPDHVAAFIRRFDRNDYPDLHVVPGIDNLLDWA
;
A
#
# COMPACT_ATOMS: atom_id res chain seq x y z
N MET A 1 8.49 8.51 -50.82
CA MET A 1 7.91 7.72 -49.73
C MET A 1 9.02 7.43 -48.74
N THR A 2 9.06 8.14 -47.61
CA THR A 2 10.02 7.84 -46.54
C THR A 2 9.29 8.05 -45.22
N GLN A 3 8.80 6.96 -44.64
CA GLN A 3 8.23 6.96 -43.29
C GLN A 3 9.38 7.06 -42.29
N SER A 4 9.44 8.19 -41.58
CA SER A 4 10.32 8.38 -40.43
C SER A 4 9.65 7.72 -39.23
N ILE A 5 10.19 6.58 -38.80
CA ILE A 5 9.72 5.87 -37.61
C ILE A 5 10.41 6.57 -36.43
N SER A 6 9.69 7.46 -35.75
CA SER A 6 10.16 8.04 -34.49
C SER A 6 10.37 6.91 -33.47
N PRO A 7 11.51 6.91 -32.74
CA PRO A 7 11.78 5.87 -31.76
C PRO A 7 10.79 6.00 -30.60
N ALA A 8 10.28 4.84 -30.17
CA ALA A 8 9.53 4.67 -28.95
C ALA A 8 10.26 5.39 -27.80
N GLN A 9 9.61 6.38 -27.20
CA GLN A 9 10.08 7.01 -25.99
C GLN A 9 10.00 5.96 -24.86
N ASN A 10 11.10 5.25 -24.67
CA ASN A 10 11.43 4.58 -23.42
C ASN A 10 11.62 5.70 -22.40
N THR A 11 10.54 6.10 -21.75
CA THR A 11 10.59 7.01 -20.60
C THR A 11 11.30 6.25 -19.49
N VAL A 12 12.60 6.49 -19.38
CA VAL A 12 13.36 6.14 -18.18
C VAL A 12 12.74 7.00 -17.08
N ALA A 13 12.09 6.36 -16.10
CA ALA A 13 11.48 7.05 -14.97
C ALA A 13 12.49 8.04 -14.37
N ASP A 14 12.09 9.30 -14.24
CA ASP A 14 12.93 10.33 -13.63
C ASP A 14 13.09 10.00 -12.14
N PRO A 15 14.32 9.77 -11.63
CA PRO A 15 14.55 9.50 -10.22
C PRO A 15 14.16 10.68 -9.31
N GLY A 16 13.94 11.89 -9.87
CA GLY A 16 13.44 13.07 -9.18
C GLY A 16 11.92 13.20 -9.12
N SER A 17 11.15 12.33 -9.79
CA SER A 17 9.68 12.39 -9.76
C SER A 17 9.15 12.12 -8.33
N PRO A 18 8.17 12.91 -7.84
CA PRO A 18 7.55 12.69 -6.53
C PRO A 18 7.07 11.26 -6.31
N SER A 19 6.52 10.62 -7.36
CA SER A 19 6.07 9.23 -7.32
C SER A 19 7.22 8.22 -7.13
N THR A 20 8.40 8.48 -7.69
CA THR A 20 9.58 7.63 -7.47
C THR A 20 10.02 7.66 -6.01
N ALA A 21 10.05 8.86 -5.41
CA ALA A 21 10.39 9.02 -4.00
C ALA A 21 9.37 8.35 -3.07
N ILE A 22 8.08 8.48 -3.36
CA ILE A 22 7.00 7.82 -2.61
C ILE A 22 7.13 6.30 -2.72
N ARG A 23 7.34 5.76 -3.94
CA ARG A 23 7.51 4.31 -4.16
C ARG A 23 8.72 3.76 -3.40
N ALA A 24 9.84 4.49 -3.35
CA ALA A 24 11.00 4.13 -2.55
C ALA A 24 10.67 4.13 -1.04
N HIS A 25 9.90 5.10 -0.56
CA HIS A 25 9.48 5.18 0.84
C HIS A 25 8.56 4.02 1.22
N ILE A 26 7.58 3.68 0.38
CA ILE A 26 6.69 2.52 0.57
C ILE A 26 7.52 1.23 0.63
N THR A 27 8.43 1.05 -0.32
CA THR A 27 9.32 -0.12 -0.38
C THR A 27 10.12 -0.27 0.91
N ALA A 28 10.76 0.81 1.36
CA ALA A 28 11.53 0.80 2.61
C ALA A 28 10.65 0.49 3.84
N ALA A 29 9.42 1.00 3.89
CA ALA A 29 8.49 0.72 4.97
C ALA A 29 8.06 -0.75 5.02
N LEU A 30 7.78 -1.35 3.86
CA LEU A 30 7.47 -2.77 3.75
C LEU A 30 8.63 -3.66 4.19
N HIS A 31 9.86 -3.31 3.83
CA HIS A 31 11.04 -4.03 4.33
C HIS A 31 11.18 -3.93 5.86
N ARG A 32 10.98 -2.75 6.45
CA ARG A 32 11.00 -2.60 7.91
C ARG A 32 9.94 -3.44 8.63
N LEU A 33 8.76 -3.59 8.03
CA LEU A 33 7.74 -4.51 8.56
C LEU A 33 8.19 -5.97 8.42
N ASN A 34 8.81 -6.32 7.28
CA ASN A 34 9.33 -7.66 7.05
C ASN A 34 10.43 -8.06 8.05
N ASP A 35 11.25 -7.09 8.47
CA ASP A 35 12.30 -7.26 9.48
C ASP A 35 11.77 -7.51 10.90
N LEU A 36 10.45 -7.43 11.12
CA LEU A 36 9.82 -7.87 12.37
C LEU A 36 9.73 -9.40 12.50
N HIS A 37 10.19 -10.13 11.48
CA HIS A 37 10.35 -11.59 11.48
C HIS A 37 9.06 -12.41 11.74
N GLY A 38 7.90 -11.88 11.38
CA GLY A 38 6.68 -12.67 11.35
C GLY A 38 5.39 -11.85 11.32
N PRO A 39 4.28 -12.49 10.90
CA PRO A 39 3.00 -11.81 10.77
C PRO A 39 2.43 -11.34 12.11
N ASP A 40 2.67 -12.06 13.20
CA ASP A 40 2.18 -11.67 14.54
C ASP A 40 2.92 -10.43 15.08
N ALA A 41 4.23 -10.32 14.82
CA ALA A 41 5.00 -9.14 15.21
C ALA A 41 4.59 -7.89 14.40
N ILE A 42 4.21 -8.07 13.14
CA ILE A 42 3.59 -7.02 12.31
C ILE A 42 2.25 -6.61 12.92
N ALA A 43 1.38 -7.58 13.26
CA ALA A 43 0.09 -7.30 13.87
C ALA A 43 0.23 -6.47 15.16
N ASP A 44 1.11 -6.91 16.07
CA ASP A 44 1.42 -6.20 17.32
C ASP A 44 1.92 -4.77 17.08
N ARG A 45 2.75 -4.57 16.04
CA ARG A 45 3.25 -3.25 15.67
C ARG A 45 2.10 -2.35 15.21
N LEU A 46 1.22 -2.84 14.34
CA LEU A 46 0.07 -2.09 13.84
C LEU A 46 -0.92 -1.78 14.97
N HIS A 47 -1.17 -2.73 15.86
CA HIS A 47 -2.01 -2.55 17.05
C HIS A 47 -1.50 -1.40 17.93
N ARG A 48 -0.20 -1.42 18.27
CA ARG A 48 0.41 -0.35 19.09
C ARG A 48 0.38 1.03 18.43
N LEU A 49 0.33 1.07 17.10
CA LEU A 49 0.18 2.31 16.33
C LEU A 49 -1.29 2.73 16.16
N GLY A 50 -2.25 1.95 16.64
CA GLY A 50 -3.67 2.19 16.44
C GLY A 50 -4.12 2.05 14.99
N ILE A 51 -3.32 1.40 14.14
CA ILE A 51 -3.65 1.20 12.73
C ILE A 51 -4.57 0.00 12.60
N ARG A 52 -5.70 0.21 11.94
CA ARG A 52 -6.70 -0.81 11.61
C ARG A 52 -6.99 -0.80 10.11
N GLY A 53 -7.68 -1.82 9.62
CA GLY A 53 -8.11 -1.88 8.22
C GLY A 53 -9.35 -2.74 7.99
N VAL A 54 -9.75 -2.86 6.73
CA VAL A 54 -10.89 -3.66 6.27
C VAL A 54 -10.37 -4.94 5.60
N CYS A 55 -10.86 -6.09 6.01
CA CYS A 55 -10.49 -7.38 5.43
C CYS A 55 -10.90 -7.48 3.97
N GLY A 56 -10.05 -8.08 3.13
CA GLY A 56 -10.38 -8.31 1.73
C GLY A 56 -10.53 -7.04 0.88
N ASP A 57 -10.17 -5.87 1.43
CA ASP A 57 -10.14 -4.60 0.72
C ASP A 57 -8.68 -4.15 0.54
N PRO A 58 -8.07 -4.36 -0.64
CA PRO A 58 -6.66 -4.02 -0.86
C PRO A 58 -6.35 -2.53 -0.70
N GLY A 59 -7.33 -1.64 -0.85
CA GLY A 59 -7.14 -0.18 -0.69
C GLY A 59 -7.31 0.30 0.75
N ARG A 60 -7.91 -0.52 1.63
CA ARG A 60 -8.20 -0.18 3.03
C ARG A 60 -7.71 -1.22 4.02
N CYS A 61 -6.87 -2.17 3.59
CA CYS A 61 -6.27 -3.16 4.48
C CYS A 61 -5.32 -2.47 5.48
N ALA A 62 -4.97 -3.14 6.57
CA ALA A 62 -4.16 -2.52 7.63
C ALA A 62 -2.78 -2.05 7.12
N ILE A 63 -2.20 -2.75 6.13
CA ILE A 63 -0.93 -2.33 5.51
C ILE A 63 -1.13 -1.10 4.63
N ALA A 64 -2.18 -1.06 3.79
CA ALA A 64 -2.48 0.11 2.97
C ALA A 64 -2.70 1.36 3.84
N ASN A 65 -3.44 1.23 4.94
CA ASN A 65 -3.68 2.32 5.89
C ASN A 65 -2.39 2.75 6.61
N TYR A 66 -1.55 1.79 7.04
CA TYR A 66 -0.24 2.08 7.61
C TYR A 66 0.64 2.90 6.66
N LEU A 67 0.74 2.46 5.40
CA LEU A 67 1.57 3.10 4.38
C LEU A 67 1.02 4.48 4.02
N THR A 68 -0.29 4.62 3.91
CA THR A 68 -0.96 5.92 3.67
C THR A 68 -0.66 6.90 4.80
N ALA A 69 -0.82 6.47 6.06
CA ALA A 69 -0.51 7.28 7.23
C ALA A 69 0.97 7.67 7.31
N LEU A 70 1.88 6.77 6.92
CA LEU A 70 3.32 7.02 6.93
C LEU A 70 3.77 8.01 5.86
N THR A 71 3.24 7.87 4.65
CA THR A 71 3.70 8.63 3.47
C THR A 71 2.94 9.94 3.29
N GLY A 72 1.79 10.11 3.97
CA GLY A 72 0.96 11.30 3.82
C GLY A 72 0.49 11.49 2.37
N LEU A 73 0.10 10.38 1.72
CA LEU A 73 -0.33 10.41 0.32
C LEU A 73 -1.39 11.48 0.08
N ASP A 74 -1.34 12.05 -1.12
CA ASP A 74 -2.40 12.90 -1.63
C ASP A 74 -3.76 12.18 -1.51
N PRO A 75 -4.84 12.87 -1.10
CA PRO A 75 -6.15 12.25 -0.90
C PRO A 75 -6.75 11.62 -2.17
N TYR A 76 -6.25 11.97 -3.35
CA TYR A 76 -6.66 11.39 -4.62
C TYR A 76 -5.73 10.27 -5.10
N ALA A 77 -4.61 10.02 -4.42
CA ALA A 77 -3.78 8.86 -4.68
C ALA A 77 -4.41 7.60 -4.09
N VAL A 78 -4.29 6.50 -4.81
CA VAL A 78 -4.85 5.20 -4.42
C VAL A 78 -3.71 4.21 -4.31
N LEU A 79 -3.51 3.70 -3.10
CA LEU A 79 -2.54 2.66 -2.78
C LEU A 79 -3.29 1.33 -2.62
N TYR A 80 -3.03 0.38 -3.51
CA TYR A 80 -3.53 -0.99 -3.41
C TYR A 80 -2.45 -1.89 -2.85
N VAL A 81 -2.79 -2.69 -1.84
CA VAL A 81 -1.90 -3.65 -1.21
C VAL A 81 -2.61 -4.98 -1.03
N ASP A 82 -2.04 -6.03 -1.62
CA ASP A 82 -2.45 -7.41 -1.41
C ASP A 82 -1.26 -8.32 -1.09
N HIS A 83 -1.49 -9.62 -0.98
CA HIS A 83 -0.44 -10.57 -0.63
C HIS A 83 0.50 -10.91 -1.79
N LEU A 84 0.19 -10.51 -3.03
CA LEU A 84 1.01 -10.68 -4.22
C LEU A 84 1.92 -9.47 -4.44
N GLY A 85 1.45 -8.29 -4.09
CA GLY A 85 2.20 -7.05 -4.27
C GLY A 85 1.46 -5.80 -3.82
N TRP A 86 1.96 -4.68 -4.29
CA TRP A 86 1.31 -3.39 -4.08
C TRP A 86 1.47 -2.52 -5.32
N ASP A 87 0.56 -1.56 -5.45
CA ASP A 87 0.57 -0.58 -6.51
C ASP A 87 0.09 0.78 -6.03
N LEU A 88 0.65 1.84 -6.61
CA LEU A 88 0.32 3.22 -6.31
C LEU A 88 -0.10 3.91 -7.59
N TRP A 89 -1.37 4.32 -7.61
CA TRP A 89 -1.92 5.18 -8.63
C TRP A 89 -2.04 6.60 -8.08
N ALA A 90 -1.42 7.57 -8.75
CA ALA A 90 -1.58 8.98 -8.42
C ALA A 90 -2.08 9.75 -9.66
N PRO A 91 -3.20 10.48 -9.57
CA PRO A 91 -3.76 11.20 -10.71
C PRO A 91 -2.79 12.27 -11.21
N GLY A 92 -2.65 12.35 -12.54
CA GLY A 92 -1.79 13.32 -13.20
C GLY A 92 -0.31 12.92 -13.35
N ASP A 93 0.09 11.75 -12.83
CA ASP A 93 1.46 11.26 -12.97
C ASP A 93 1.54 10.10 -14.00
N PRO A 94 2.13 10.32 -15.19
CA PRO A 94 2.27 9.28 -16.22
C PRO A 94 3.27 8.17 -15.85
N ASP A 95 4.13 8.39 -14.85
CA ASP A 95 5.08 7.40 -14.32
C ASP A 95 4.47 6.49 -13.25
N THR A 96 3.22 6.74 -12.83
CA THR A 96 2.46 5.82 -11.95
C THR A 96 1.88 4.61 -12.67
N ARG A 97 2.41 4.27 -13.86
CA ARG A 97 2.02 3.04 -14.54
C ARG A 97 2.15 1.86 -13.56
N PRO A 98 1.13 0.97 -13.51
CA PRO A 98 1.02 -0.06 -12.50
C PRO A 98 2.11 -1.11 -12.70
N ALA A 99 3.28 -0.88 -12.10
CA ALA A 99 4.28 -1.91 -11.87
C ALA A 99 4.01 -2.45 -10.47
N ILE A 100 3.36 -3.61 -10.42
CA ILE A 100 3.13 -4.33 -9.16
C ILE A 100 4.50 -4.72 -8.61
N ALA A 101 4.89 -4.06 -7.53
CA ALA A 101 6.11 -4.41 -6.82
C ALA A 101 5.83 -5.64 -5.92
N PRO A 102 6.77 -6.61 -5.86
CA PRO A 102 6.55 -7.84 -5.11
C PRO A 102 6.42 -7.55 -3.61
N MET A 103 5.54 -8.30 -2.95
CA MET A 103 5.33 -8.21 -1.51
C MET A 103 6.40 -9.02 -0.75
N PRO A 104 7.06 -8.46 0.29
CA PRO A 104 7.93 -9.24 1.16
C PRO A 104 7.19 -10.37 1.89
N ASP A 105 7.85 -11.51 2.09
CA ASP A 105 7.23 -12.76 2.55
C ASP A 105 6.43 -12.65 3.85
N HIS A 106 6.97 -11.99 4.89
CA HIS A 106 6.27 -11.86 6.16
C HIS A 106 5.07 -10.90 6.07
N VAL A 107 5.16 -9.88 5.23
CA VAL A 107 4.05 -8.95 5.00
C VAL A 107 2.94 -9.65 4.19
N ALA A 108 3.31 -10.41 3.16
CA ALA A 108 2.37 -11.24 2.41
C ALA A 108 1.68 -12.29 3.31
N ALA A 109 2.44 -12.91 4.23
CA ALA A 109 1.89 -13.83 5.20
C ALA A 109 0.93 -13.14 6.18
N PHE A 110 1.26 -11.93 6.63
CA PHE A 110 0.38 -11.11 7.46
C PHE A 110 -0.94 -10.81 6.74
N ILE A 111 -0.88 -10.30 5.50
CA ILE A 111 -2.07 -9.95 4.72
C ILE A 111 -3.01 -11.15 4.56
N ARG A 112 -2.47 -12.34 4.23
CA ARG A 112 -3.27 -13.58 4.14
C ARG A 112 -3.96 -13.96 5.45
N ARG A 113 -3.32 -13.72 6.60
CA ARG A 113 -3.88 -14.00 7.93
C ARG A 113 -4.91 -12.94 8.34
N PHE A 114 -4.63 -11.68 8.05
CA PHE A 114 -5.54 -10.56 8.22
C PHE A 114 -6.84 -10.75 7.44
N ASP A 115 -6.75 -11.11 6.16
CA ASP A 115 -7.91 -11.38 5.31
C ASP A 115 -8.76 -12.58 5.76
N ARG A 116 -8.17 -13.51 6.53
CA ARG A 116 -8.88 -14.63 7.17
C ARG A 116 -9.44 -14.31 8.56
N ASN A 117 -9.27 -13.08 9.04
CA ASN A 117 -9.72 -12.68 10.36
C ASN A 117 -8.99 -13.35 11.53
N ASP A 118 -7.68 -13.60 11.35
CA ASP A 118 -6.80 -14.06 12.42
C ASP A 118 -6.42 -12.93 13.41
N TYR A 119 -6.69 -11.66 13.08
CA TYR A 119 -6.35 -10.45 13.87
C TYR A 119 -7.56 -9.51 14.09
N PRO A 120 -8.58 -9.94 14.85
CA PRO A 120 -9.87 -9.24 14.93
C PRO A 120 -9.80 -7.82 15.51
N ASP A 121 -8.78 -7.52 16.31
CA ASP A 121 -8.51 -6.22 16.93
C ASP A 121 -7.96 -5.18 15.95
N LEU A 122 -7.44 -5.62 14.80
CA LEU A 122 -6.98 -4.78 13.70
C LEU A 122 -8.07 -4.48 12.67
N HIS A 123 -9.28 -4.97 12.89
CA HIS A 123 -10.36 -4.84 11.92
C HIS A 123 -11.24 -3.64 12.23
N VAL A 124 -11.55 -2.87 11.20
CA VAL A 124 -12.65 -1.93 11.20
C VAL A 124 -13.89 -2.68 10.75
N VAL A 125 -14.96 -2.61 11.52
CA VAL A 125 -16.28 -3.09 11.07
C VAL A 125 -16.90 -1.96 10.23
N PRO A 126 -17.03 -2.13 8.90
CA PRO A 126 -17.61 -1.08 8.06
C PRO A 126 -19.04 -0.81 8.53
N GLY A 127 -19.32 0.45 8.89
CA GLY A 127 -20.65 0.89 9.31
C GLY A 127 -20.87 1.11 10.82
N ILE A 128 -19.89 0.80 11.68
CA ILE A 128 -19.99 1.14 13.13
C ILE A 128 -19.35 2.49 13.45
N ASP A 129 -18.35 2.95 12.69
CA ASP A 129 -17.70 4.25 12.92
C ASP A 129 -18.60 5.46 12.57
N ASN A 130 -19.69 5.25 11.82
CA ASN A 130 -20.71 6.28 11.56
C ASN A 130 -21.79 6.40 12.65
N LEU A 131 -21.72 5.60 13.73
CA LEU A 131 -22.74 5.57 14.79
C LEU A 131 -22.38 6.36 16.05
N LEU A 132 -21.16 6.91 16.13
CA LEU A 132 -20.69 7.68 17.30
C LEU A 132 -20.45 9.18 17.04
N ASP A 133 -20.70 9.68 15.82
CA ASP A 133 -20.59 11.11 15.46
C ASP A 133 -21.93 11.89 15.53
N TRP A 134 -22.94 11.37 16.23
CA TRP A 134 -24.25 12.03 16.44
C TRP A 134 -24.69 12.04 17.91
N ALA A 135 -23.80 12.46 18.82
CA ALA A 135 -24.16 12.79 20.20
C ALA A 135 -23.63 14.19 20.58
#